data_AF-A0A430HAQ5-F1
#
_entry.id   AF-A0A430HAQ5-F1
#
_cell.length_a   1.000
_cell.length_b   1.000
_cell.length_c   1.000
_cell.angle_alpha   90.00
_cell.angle_beta   90.00
_cell.angle_gamma   90.00
#
_symmetry.space_group_name_H-M   'P 1'
#
loop_
_entity.id
_entity.type
_entity.pdbx_description
1 polymer ?
#
loop_
_entity_poly.entity_id
_entity_poly.type
_entity_poly.pdbx_seq_one_letter_code
_entity_poly.pdbx_strand_id
1 'polypeptide(L)'
;MSNYSHLWDGTEPGWVLLQVHRQRSTIAVLFDEPGAAPLEIQALRRVVPEFTALPAQQAVLQLRGRRRIDLGEMEPREARRLIERLRDCGLRVEEQALDRSGYLPFNEVSKMALLIEDEVEGRAVAAEALRQGIPVRQVES
;
A
#
# COMPACT_ATOMS: atom_id res chain seq x y z
N MET A 1 -0.93 -11.63 -30.79
CA MET A 1 -2.26 -11.70 -30.13
C MET A 1 -1.98 -12.08 -28.69
N SER A 2 -2.46 -11.29 -27.73
CA SER A 2 -2.08 -11.40 -26.32
C SER A 2 -2.45 -12.77 -25.75
N ASN A 3 -1.59 -13.38 -24.92
CA ASN A 3 -1.83 -14.68 -24.26
C ASN A 3 -3.11 -14.74 -23.41
N TYR A 4 -3.81 -13.61 -23.26
CA TYR A 4 -5.01 -13.43 -22.44
C TYR A 4 -6.27 -13.14 -23.25
N SER A 5 -6.27 -13.30 -24.58
CA SER A 5 -7.48 -13.01 -25.38
C SER A 5 -8.69 -13.87 -24.98
N HIS A 6 -8.43 -15.08 -24.47
CA HIS A 6 -9.44 -16.02 -23.99
C HIS A 6 -10.37 -15.44 -22.92
N LEU A 7 -9.93 -14.39 -22.22
CA LEU A 7 -10.72 -13.66 -21.25
C LEU A 7 -11.93 -12.96 -21.90
N TRP A 8 -11.84 -12.54 -23.17
CA TRP A 8 -12.85 -11.68 -23.83
C TRP A 8 -13.22 -12.06 -25.27
N ASP A 9 -12.52 -12.98 -25.90
CA ASP A 9 -12.86 -13.49 -27.23
C ASP A 9 -13.99 -14.54 -27.22
N GLY A 10 -14.46 -14.93 -26.04
CA GLY A 10 -15.56 -15.88 -25.85
C GLY A 10 -15.16 -17.35 -25.95
N THR A 11 -13.87 -17.67 -26.12
CA THR A 11 -13.38 -19.05 -26.09
C THR A 11 -13.56 -19.71 -24.73
N GLU A 12 -13.41 -18.94 -23.65
CA GLU A 12 -13.71 -19.35 -22.29
C GLU A 12 -14.81 -18.46 -21.70
N PRO A 13 -16.05 -18.97 -21.51
CA PRO A 13 -17.11 -18.17 -20.92
C PRO A 13 -16.93 -18.01 -19.39
N GLY A 14 -17.55 -16.96 -18.85
CA GLY A 14 -17.65 -16.74 -17.40
C GLY A 14 -16.63 -15.78 -16.81
N TRP A 15 -15.74 -15.20 -17.61
CA TRP A 15 -14.79 -14.20 -17.14
C TRP A 15 -15.48 -12.88 -16.76
N VAL A 16 -15.11 -12.37 -15.60
CA VAL A 16 -15.43 -11.05 -15.07
C VAL A 16 -14.17 -10.42 -14.48
N LEU A 17 -14.19 -9.10 -14.30
CA LEU A 17 -13.18 -8.40 -13.52
C LEU A 17 -13.73 -8.09 -12.13
N LEU A 18 -13.08 -8.63 -11.09
CA LEU A 18 -13.33 -8.22 -9.72
C LEU A 18 -12.61 -6.90 -9.46
N GLN A 19 -13.33 -5.84 -9.17
CA GLN A 19 -12.76 -4.59 -8.69
C GLN A 19 -12.46 -4.73 -7.20
N VAL A 20 -11.18 -4.66 -6.88
CA VAL A 20 -10.67 -4.75 -5.50
C VAL A 20 -10.17 -3.37 -5.11
N HIS A 21 -10.88 -2.74 -4.19
CA HIS A 21 -10.47 -1.46 -3.63
C HIS A 21 -9.42 -1.68 -2.55
N ARG A 22 -8.24 -1.09 -2.72
CA ARG A 22 -7.16 -1.17 -1.72
C ARG A 22 -6.55 0.20 -1.56
N GLN A 23 -6.97 0.88 -0.51
CA GLN A 23 -6.29 2.11 -0.11
C GLN A 23 -5.20 1.77 0.88
N ARG A 24 -4.03 2.34 0.69
CA ARG A 24 -2.91 2.29 1.64
C ARG A 24 -2.52 3.70 1.99
N SER A 25 -1.93 3.89 3.16
CA SER A 25 -1.25 5.13 3.51
C SER A 25 0.22 4.82 3.76
N THR A 26 1.11 5.62 3.19
CA THR A 26 2.50 5.70 3.63
C THR A 26 2.63 6.81 4.65
N ILE A 27 3.42 6.55 5.69
CA ILE A 27 3.71 7.54 6.72
C ILE A 27 5.20 7.78 6.78
N ALA A 28 5.58 9.03 6.92
CA ALA A 28 6.94 9.41 7.26
C ALA A 28 6.99 10.44 8.37
N VAL A 29 8.03 10.35 9.20
CA VAL A 29 8.35 11.37 10.20
C VAL A 29 9.44 12.27 9.62
N LEU A 30 9.23 13.58 9.76
CA LEU A 30 10.12 14.63 9.27
C LEU A 30 10.85 15.27 10.45
N PHE A 31 12.12 15.59 10.25
CA PHE A 31 12.93 16.35 11.20
C PHE A 31 13.33 17.68 10.56
N ASP A 32 13.27 18.77 11.34
CA ASP A 32 13.57 20.10 10.82
C ASP A 32 15.07 20.26 10.46
N GLU A 33 15.95 19.58 11.22
CA GLU A 33 17.39 19.52 10.98
C GLU A 33 17.83 18.08 10.63
N PRO A 34 19.01 17.89 10.00
CA PRO A 34 19.57 16.56 9.79
C PRO A 34 19.83 15.84 11.12
N GLY A 35 19.06 14.78 11.34
CA GLY A 35 19.05 14.02 12.58
C GLY A 35 17.84 14.37 13.45
N ALA A 36 17.36 13.37 14.18
CA ALA A 36 16.31 13.58 15.17
C ALA A 36 16.88 14.21 16.45
N ALA A 37 16.19 15.23 16.98
CA ALA A 37 16.47 15.78 18.30
C ALA A 37 16.22 14.72 19.40
N PRO A 38 16.87 14.81 20.57
CA PRO A 38 16.71 13.82 21.64
C PRO A 38 15.26 13.54 22.04
N LEU A 39 14.40 14.57 22.06
CA LEU A 39 12.97 14.44 22.35
C LEU A 39 12.22 13.68 21.24
N GLU A 40 12.58 13.91 19.97
CA GLU A 40 12.00 13.22 18.83
C GLU A 40 12.39 11.73 18.82
N ILE A 41 13.65 11.43 19.15
CA ILE A 41 14.13 10.05 19.31
C ILE A 41 13.33 9.35 20.43
N GLN A 42 13.13 10.03 21.55
CA GLN A 42 12.34 9.47 22.66
C GLN A 42 10.87 9.24 22.25
N ALA A 43 10.27 10.18 21.53
CA ALA A 43 8.91 10.06 21.00
C ALA A 43 8.78 8.86 20.03
N LEU A 44 9.71 8.72 19.08
CA LEU A 44 9.75 7.59 18.16
C LEU A 44 9.86 6.25 18.90
N ARG A 45 10.77 6.14 19.86
CA ARG A 45 10.96 4.94 20.68
C ARG A 45 9.78 4.62 21.61
N ARG A 46 8.83 5.54 21.78
CA ARG A 46 7.60 5.30 22.55
C ARG A 46 6.46 4.84 21.64
N VAL A 47 6.42 5.33 20.41
CA VAL A 47 5.25 5.18 19.53
C VAL A 47 5.47 4.11 18.46
N VAL A 48 6.66 4.04 17.88
CA VAL A 48 6.99 3.18 16.74
C VAL A 48 7.66 1.89 17.23
N PRO A 49 7.01 0.72 17.07
CA PRO A 49 7.51 -0.55 17.63
C PRO A 49 8.95 -0.88 17.27
N GLU A 50 9.35 -0.62 16.02
CA GLU A 50 10.72 -0.84 15.54
C GLU A 50 11.76 -0.07 16.36
N PHE A 51 11.47 1.18 16.72
CA PHE A 51 12.36 1.99 17.55
C PHE A 51 12.25 1.66 19.03
N THR A 52 11.07 1.23 19.51
CA THR A 52 10.88 0.77 20.90
C THR A 52 11.80 -0.40 21.23
N ALA A 53 11.94 -1.35 20.30
CA ALA A 53 12.78 -2.53 20.48
C ALA A 53 14.28 -2.21 20.46
N LEU A 54 14.68 -1.05 19.91
CA LEU A 54 16.09 -0.68 19.80
C LEU A 54 16.64 -0.08 21.11
N PRO A 55 17.88 -0.43 21.48
CA PRO A 55 18.65 0.34 22.44
C PRO A 55 18.77 1.81 22.02
N ALA A 56 18.78 2.73 22.98
CA ALA A 56 18.77 4.18 22.71
C ALA A 56 19.90 4.61 21.75
N GLN A 57 21.10 4.07 21.94
CA GLN A 57 22.25 4.38 21.09
C GLN A 57 22.05 3.92 19.65
N GLN A 58 21.40 2.77 19.42
CA GLN A 58 21.11 2.31 18.07
C GLN A 58 20.05 3.15 17.38
N ALA A 59 19.01 3.57 18.12
CA ALA A 59 18.02 4.50 17.58
C ALA A 59 18.66 5.83 17.15
N VAL A 60 19.56 6.39 17.98
CA VAL A 60 20.35 7.59 17.62
C VAL A 60 21.16 7.36 16.35
N LEU A 61 21.86 6.23 16.25
CA LEU A 61 22.68 5.91 15.07
C LEU A 61 21.84 5.78 13.80
N GLN A 62 20.67 5.14 13.87
CA GLN A 62 19.78 4.99 12.71
C GLN A 62 19.21 6.32 12.23
N LEU A 63 18.96 7.26 13.14
CA LEU A 63 18.36 8.56 12.85
C LEU A 63 19.40 9.63 12.50
N ARG A 64 20.68 9.40 12.79
CA ARG A 64 21.75 10.38 12.59
C ARG A 64 21.81 10.88 11.14
N GLY A 65 21.74 12.20 10.96
CA GLY A 65 21.83 12.86 9.66
C GLY A 65 20.62 12.67 8.74
N ARG A 66 19.59 11.92 9.15
CA ARG A 66 18.35 11.76 8.38
C ARG A 66 17.44 12.96 8.62
N ARG A 67 16.79 13.46 7.57
CA ARG A 67 15.69 14.45 7.67
C ARG A 67 14.31 13.82 7.62
N ARG A 68 14.26 12.53 7.26
CA ARG A 68 13.05 11.77 7.04
C ARG A 68 13.29 10.32 7.42
N ILE A 69 12.28 9.69 8.04
CA ILE A 69 12.17 8.24 8.09
C ILE A 69 10.81 7.82 7.57
N ASP A 70 10.79 6.79 6.72
CA ASP A 70 9.56 6.14 6.30
C ASP A 70 9.20 5.06 7.33
N LEU A 71 7.93 5.03 7.74
CA LEU A 71 7.38 4.06 8.69
C LEU A 71 6.62 2.92 7.99
N GLY A 72 6.70 2.87 6.65
CA GLY A 72 6.08 1.85 5.82
C GLY A 72 4.67 2.18 5.33
N GLU A 73 4.11 1.23 4.58
CA GLU A 73 2.72 1.24 4.10
C GLU A 73 1.82 0.54 5.11
N MET A 74 0.63 1.08 5.36
CA MET A 74 -0.36 0.45 6.23
C MET A 74 -1.80 0.77 5.80
N GLU A 75 -2.76 0.12 6.44
CA GLU A 75 -4.19 0.41 6.23
C GLU A 75 -4.54 1.84 6.72
N PRO A 76 -5.45 2.58 6.06
CA PRO A 76 -5.75 3.98 6.40
C PRO A 76 -6.18 4.19 7.86
N ARG A 77 -6.91 3.22 8.43
CA ARG A 77 -7.33 3.29 9.84
C ARG A 77 -6.16 3.14 10.81
N GLU A 78 -5.22 2.26 10.49
CA GLU A 78 -4.00 2.06 11.28
C GLU A 78 -3.09 3.27 11.16
N ALA A 79 -2.91 3.77 9.93
CA ALA A 79 -2.15 4.98 9.63
C ALA A 79 -2.64 6.17 10.46
N ARG A 80 -3.94 6.43 10.44
CA ARG A 80 -4.54 7.54 11.19
C ARG A 80 -4.25 7.45 12.69
N ARG A 81 -4.41 6.26 13.29
CA ARG A 81 -4.10 6.05 14.72
C ARG A 81 -2.63 6.28 15.03
N LEU A 82 -1.72 5.85 14.15
CA LEU A 82 -0.29 6.08 14.33
C LEU A 82 0.07 7.57 14.18
N ILE A 83 -0.45 8.23 13.15
CA ILE A 83 -0.25 9.67 12.91
C ILE A 83 -0.70 10.50 14.11
N GLU A 84 -1.89 10.22 14.65
CA GLU A 84 -2.41 10.90 15.85
C GLU A 84 -1.44 10.74 17.03
N ARG A 85 -1.00 9.51 17.33
CA ARG A 85 -0.04 9.25 18.42
C ARG A 85 1.32 9.93 18.23
N LEU A 86 1.81 10.00 16.99
CA LEU A 86 3.08 10.67 16.66
C LEU A 86 2.95 12.19 16.85
N ARG A 87 1.86 12.78 16.35
CA ARG A 87 1.57 14.21 16.50
C ARG A 87 1.34 14.61 17.96
N ASP A 88 0.68 13.77 18.75
CA ASP A 88 0.50 13.97 20.20
C ASP A 88 1.85 14.00 20.95
N CYS A 89 2.89 13.37 20.39
CA CYS A 89 4.25 13.43 20.92
C CYS A 89 5.09 14.59 20.34
N GLY A 90 4.46 15.51 19.58
CA GLY A 90 5.12 16.67 18.98
C GLY A 90 5.89 16.37 17.70
N LEU A 91 5.76 15.18 17.11
CA LEU A 91 6.46 14.83 15.87
C LEU A 91 5.74 15.40 14.65
N ARG A 92 6.53 15.87 13.68
CA ARG A 92 6.03 16.26 12.36
C ARG A 92 5.89 15.02 11.48
N VAL A 93 4.69 14.83 10.92
CA VAL A 93 4.34 13.63 10.17
C VAL A 93 3.77 14.00 8.81
N GLU A 94 4.29 13.37 7.77
CA GLU A 94 3.74 13.36 6.43
C GLU A 94 2.96 12.06 6.21
N GLU A 95 1.77 12.19 5.64
CA GLU A 95 0.96 11.06 5.15
C GLU A 95 0.78 11.22 3.65
N GLN A 96 0.91 10.11 2.93
CA GLN A 96 0.55 10.02 1.53
C GLN A 96 -0.43 8.86 1.35
N ALA A 97 -1.62 9.18 0.82
CA ALA A 97 -2.58 8.17 0.41
C ALA A 97 -2.14 7.54 -0.92
N LEU A 98 -2.13 6.22 -0.96
CA LEU A 98 -1.83 5.40 -2.12
C LEU A 98 -3.07 4.62 -2.51
N ASP A 99 -3.47 4.78 -3.77
CA ASP A 99 -4.49 3.93 -4.37
C ASP A 99 -3.82 2.70 -4.99
N ARG A 100 -4.02 1.54 -4.35
CA ARG A 100 -3.59 0.21 -4.83
C ARG A 100 -4.79 -0.57 -5.37
N SER A 101 -5.90 0.10 -5.66
CA SER A 101 -7.07 -0.53 -6.23
C SER A 101 -6.75 -1.08 -7.61
N GLY A 102 -7.38 -2.21 -7.95
CA GLY A 102 -7.11 -2.90 -9.20
C GLY A 102 -8.22 -3.85 -9.58
N TYR A 103 -7.97 -4.56 -10.68
CA TYR A 103 -8.89 -5.55 -11.21
C TYR A 103 -8.23 -6.93 -11.20
N LEU A 104 -8.99 -7.92 -10.76
CA LEU A 104 -8.59 -9.32 -10.78
C LEU A 104 -9.51 -10.08 -11.76
N PRO A 105 -8.99 -10.64 -12.85
CA PRO A 105 -9.78 -11.52 -13.69
C PRO A 105 -10.19 -12.77 -12.91
N PHE A 106 -11.49 -13.04 -12.93
CA PHE A 106 -12.09 -14.16 -12.23
C PHE A 106 -13.10 -14.83 -13.14
N ASN A 107 -13.04 -16.16 -13.21
CA ASN A 107 -14.01 -16.93 -13.95
C ASN A 107 -15.12 -17.41 -12.99
N GLU A 108 -16.32 -16.87 -13.15
CA GLU A 108 -17.48 -17.20 -12.30
C GLU A 108 -17.97 -18.64 -12.48
N VAL A 109 -17.64 -19.31 -13.59
CA VAL A 109 -18.03 -20.69 -13.89
C VAL A 109 -17.05 -21.66 -13.23
N SER A 110 -15.75 -21.52 -13.47
CA SER A 110 -14.73 -22.40 -12.89
C SER A 110 -14.34 -22.03 -11.45
N LYS A 111 -14.75 -20.85 -10.97
CA LYS A 111 -14.38 -20.27 -9.66
C LYS A 111 -12.87 -20.08 -9.49
N MET A 112 -12.18 -19.77 -10.59
CA MET A 112 -10.73 -19.55 -10.61
C MET A 112 -10.40 -18.08 -10.84
N ALA A 113 -9.38 -17.59 -10.13
CA ALA A 113 -8.78 -16.29 -10.39
C ALA A 113 -7.53 -16.46 -11.25
N LEU A 114 -7.33 -15.58 -12.23
CA LEU A 114 -6.07 -15.49 -12.96
C LEU A 114 -5.14 -14.51 -12.24
N LEU A 115 -4.02 -15.02 -11.75
CA LEU A 115 -2.96 -14.21 -11.16
C LEU A 115 -1.90 -13.93 -12.22
N ILE A 116 -1.68 -12.64 -12.49
CA ILE A 116 -0.60 -12.17 -13.36
C ILE A 116 0.43 -11.54 -12.43
N GLU A 117 1.63 -12.13 -12.36
CA GLU A 117 2.67 -11.74 -11.40
C GLU A 117 3.31 -10.39 -11.74
N ASP A 118 3.42 -10.07 -13.03
CA ASP A 118 3.88 -8.76 -13.47
C ASP A 118 2.74 -7.73 -13.35
N GLU A 119 2.94 -6.74 -12.48
CA GLU A 119 1.93 -5.71 -12.17
C GLU A 119 1.62 -4.81 -13.38
N VAL A 120 2.60 -4.56 -14.25
CA VAL A 120 2.42 -3.75 -15.46
C VAL A 120 1.60 -4.53 -16.48
N GLU A 121 1.92 -5.82 -16.68
CA GLU A 121 1.18 -6.73 -17.54
C GLU A 121 -0.26 -6.91 -17.04
N GLY A 122 -0.44 -7.17 -15.74
CA GLY A 122 -1.75 -7.35 -15.13
C GLY A 122 -2.65 -6.13 -15.31
N ARG A 123 -2.12 -4.92 -15.12
CA ARG A 123 -2.85 -3.67 -15.41
C ARG A 123 -3.21 -3.53 -16.89
N ALA A 124 -2.29 -3.85 -17.80
CA ALA A 124 -2.53 -3.77 -19.23
C ALA A 124 -3.62 -4.75 -19.68
N VAL A 125 -3.59 -5.99 -19.17
CA VAL A 125 -4.60 -7.02 -19.44
C VAL A 125 -5.97 -6.61 -18.90
N ALA A 126 -6.06 -6.11 -17.67
CA ALA A 126 -7.31 -5.63 -17.12
C ALA A 126 -7.87 -4.43 -17.90
N ALA A 127 -7.01 -3.49 -18.32
CA ALA A 127 -7.42 -2.34 -19.13
C ALA A 127 -7.92 -2.75 -20.53
N GLU A 128 -7.31 -3.77 -21.15
CA GLU A 128 -7.84 -4.34 -22.39
C GLU A 128 -9.18 -5.06 -22.15
N ALA A 129 -9.28 -5.92 -21.12
CA ALA A 129 -10.53 -6.61 -20.79
C ALA A 129 -11.69 -5.63 -20.54
N LEU A 130 -11.44 -4.50 -19.87
CA LEU A 130 -12.41 -3.41 -19.72
C LEU A 130 -12.82 -2.81 -21.07
N ARG A 131 -11.85 -2.54 -21.96
CA ARG A 131 -12.14 -2.02 -23.31
C ARG A 131 -12.95 -2.99 -24.16
N GLN A 132 -12.76 -4.30 -23.95
CA GLN A 132 -13.51 -5.36 -24.63
C GLN A 132 -14.89 -5.62 -23.99
N GLY A 133 -15.24 -4.90 -22.92
CA GLY A 133 -16.57 -4.94 -22.32
C GLY A 133 -16.77 -6.08 -21.31
N ILE A 134 -15.69 -6.63 -20.74
CA ILE A 134 -15.82 -7.65 -19.69
C ILE A 134 -16.56 -7.07 -18.48
N PRO A 135 -17.57 -7.79 -17.94
CA PRO A 135 -18.33 -7.30 -16.79
C PRO A 135 -17.45 -7.08 -15.57
N VAL A 136 -17.71 -6.00 -14.83
CA VAL A 136 -17.05 -5.71 -13.56
C VAL A 136 -17.96 -6.12 -12.39
N ARG A 137 -17.36 -6.69 -11.33
CA ARG A 137 -18.01 -6.95 -10.05
C ARG A 137 -17.29 -6.19 -8.96
N GLN A 138 -18.03 -5.51 -8.10
CA GLN A 138 -17.48 -4.89 -6.90
C GLN A 138 -17.30 -5.96 -5.83
N VAL A 139 -16.12 -6.05 -5.24
CA VAL A 139 -15.91 -6.88 -4.06
C VAL A 139 -15.88 -5.96 -2.84
N GLU A 140 -16.88 -6.09 -1.97
CA GLU A 140 -16.84 -5.46 -0.65
C GLU A 140 -15.86 -6.28 0.21
N SER A 141 -14.77 -5.64 0.62
CA SER A 141 -13.78 -6.16 1.56
C SER A 141 -13.99 -5.61 2.96
#